data_AF-A0A7L4TT38-F1
#
_entry.id   AF-A0A7L4TT38-F1
#
_cell.length_a   1.000
_cell.length_b   1.000
_cell.length_c   1.000
_cell.angle_alpha   90.00
_cell.angle_beta   90.00
_cell.angle_gamma   90.00
#
_symmetry.space_group_name_H-M   'P 1'
#
loop_
_entity.id
_entity.type
_entity.pdbx_description
1 polymer ?
#
loop_
_entity_poly.entity_id
_entity_poly.type
_entity_poly.pdbx_seq_one_letter_code
_entity_poly.pdbx_strand_id
1 'polypeptide(L)'
;IKAHFFGVNGIGLKVVANAGAGFSWRDPDPGGLNSQTWWDLAVHDPDPQVRESSRTRVMEYNEDDVKATLAVRRWLAERPSE
;
A
#
# COMPACT_ATOMS: atom_id res chain seq x y z
N ILE A 1 10.97 -17.15 11.03
CA ILE A 1 9.98 -16.09 10.70
C ILE A 1 8.98 -16.54 9.63
N LYS A 2 9.36 -17.26 8.56
CA LYS A 2 8.42 -17.81 7.55
C LYS A 2 7.59 -19.04 7.98
N ALA A 3 7.77 -19.56 9.20
CA ALA A 3 7.26 -20.88 9.57
C ALA A 3 5.76 -20.93 9.94
N HIS A 4 5.07 -19.78 10.11
CA HIS A 4 3.69 -19.76 10.63
C HIS A 4 2.71 -18.85 9.90
N PHE A 5 3.08 -18.27 8.75
CA PHE A 5 2.14 -17.50 7.92
C PHE A 5 2.10 -18.07 6.50
N PHE A 6 1.26 -19.10 6.32
CA PHE A 6 0.95 -19.66 5.01
C PHE A 6 -0.19 -18.86 4.38
N GLY A 7 0.14 -17.76 3.72
CA GLY A 7 -0.78 -17.11 2.79
C GLY A 7 -0.59 -17.74 1.42
N VAL A 8 -1.64 -18.34 0.85
CA VAL A 8 -1.64 -18.90 -0.53
C VAL A 8 -1.20 -17.84 -1.56
N ASN A 9 -1.33 -16.56 -1.21
CA ASN A 9 -1.03 -15.39 -2.04
C ASN A 9 0.14 -14.52 -1.51
N GLY A 10 0.94 -15.02 -0.55
CA GLY A 10 2.01 -14.25 0.11
C GLY A 10 1.58 -13.53 1.40
N ILE A 11 2.54 -12.89 2.08
CA ILE A 11 2.36 -12.24 3.40
C ILE A 11 2.66 -10.73 3.37
N GLY A 12 2.70 -10.13 2.18
CA GLY A 12 2.94 -8.70 2.02
C GLY A 12 1.80 -7.84 2.59
N LEU A 13 2.10 -6.59 2.94
CA LEU A 13 1.14 -5.64 3.52
C LEU A 13 -0.18 -5.59 2.74
N LYS A 14 -0.13 -5.54 1.39
CA LYS A 14 -1.32 -5.47 0.54
C LYS A 14 -2.24 -6.68 0.69
N VAL A 15 -1.67 -7.88 0.75
CA VAL A 15 -2.44 -9.12 0.94
C VAL A 15 -3.09 -9.13 2.31
N VAL A 16 -2.33 -8.82 3.37
CA VAL A 16 -2.82 -8.88 4.75
C VAL A 16 -3.84 -7.77 5.04
N ALA A 17 -3.57 -6.55 4.59
CA ALA A 17 -4.47 -5.42 4.81
C ALA A 17 -5.78 -5.57 4.03
N ASN A 18 -5.74 -6.08 2.80
CA ASN A 18 -6.95 -6.30 2.02
C ASN A 18 -7.75 -7.51 2.49
N ALA A 19 -7.14 -8.71 2.50
CA ALA A 19 -7.86 -9.94 2.81
C ALA A 19 -8.16 -10.10 4.31
N GLY A 20 -7.32 -9.54 5.18
CA GLY A 20 -7.50 -9.61 6.64
C GLY A 20 -8.27 -8.41 7.19
N ALA A 21 -7.75 -7.20 6.98
CA ALA A 21 -8.30 -5.98 7.57
C ALA A 21 -9.34 -5.26 6.69
N GLY A 22 -9.65 -5.77 5.49
CA GLY A 22 -10.64 -5.17 4.58
C GLY A 22 -10.24 -3.81 4.00
N PHE A 23 -8.96 -3.44 4.03
CA PHE A 23 -8.48 -2.16 3.53
C PHE A 23 -8.32 -2.15 2.01
N SER A 24 -8.63 -1.02 1.39
CA SER A 24 -8.44 -0.75 -0.03
C SER A 24 -7.67 0.56 -0.22
N TRP A 25 -6.69 0.53 -1.12
CA TRP A 25 -5.98 1.73 -1.56
C TRP A 25 -6.89 2.59 -2.44
N ARG A 26 -6.63 3.90 -2.48
CA ARG A 26 -7.30 4.83 -3.40
C ARG A 26 -6.98 4.50 -4.87
N ASP A 27 -5.72 4.16 -5.13
CA ASP A 27 -5.28 3.82 -6.48
C ASP A 27 -5.73 2.41 -6.89
N PRO A 28 -6.23 2.21 -8.13
CA PRO A 28 -6.64 0.90 -8.61
C PRO A 28 -5.47 -0.05 -8.88
N ASP A 29 -4.24 0.45 -9.07
CA ASP A 29 -3.05 -0.35 -9.29
C ASP A 29 -1.89 0.12 -8.39
N PRO A 30 -1.99 -0.08 -7.06
CA PRO A 30 -1.02 0.38 -6.08
C PRO A 30 0.20 -0.54 -6.08
N GLY A 31 0.82 -0.84 -7.23
CA GLY A 31 2.00 -1.70 -7.34
C GLY A 31 3.28 -1.01 -6.83
N GLY A 32 4.20 -1.78 -6.23
CA GLY A 32 5.50 -1.23 -5.79
C GLY A 32 6.41 -0.82 -6.95
N LEU A 33 6.21 -1.39 -8.15
CA LEU A 33 6.87 -0.91 -9.37
C LEU A 33 6.24 0.41 -9.83
N ASN A 34 4.92 0.52 -9.79
CA ASN A 34 4.22 1.74 -10.18
C ASN A 34 4.59 2.93 -9.29
N SER A 35 4.73 2.72 -7.98
CA SER A 35 5.17 3.79 -7.07
C SER A 35 6.56 4.33 -7.39
N GLN A 36 7.49 3.48 -7.85
CA GLN A 36 8.80 3.89 -8.34
C GLN A 36 8.69 4.69 -9.65
N THR A 37 7.85 4.25 -10.58
CA THR A 37 7.57 4.99 -11.83
C THR A 37 6.96 6.36 -11.55
N TRP A 38 5.96 6.46 -10.66
CA TRP A 38 5.34 7.74 -10.32
C TRP A 38 6.34 8.66 -9.62
N TRP A 39 7.24 8.13 -8.79
CA TRP A 39 8.30 8.93 -8.20
C TRP A 39 9.25 9.47 -9.27
N ASP A 40 9.69 8.64 -10.22
CA ASP A 40 10.58 9.07 -11.29
C ASP A 40 9.94 10.19 -12.14
N LEU A 41 8.66 10.00 -12.52
CA LEU A 41 7.88 11.02 -13.23
C LEU A 41 7.72 12.30 -12.39
N ALA A 42 7.44 12.19 -11.09
CA ALA A 42 7.27 13.33 -10.20
C ALA A 42 8.52 14.23 -10.10
N VAL A 43 9.71 13.64 -10.26
CA VAL A 43 10.99 14.34 -10.12
C VAL A 43 11.52 14.81 -11.47
N HIS A 44 11.42 14.00 -12.51
CA HIS A 44 12.20 14.19 -13.74
C HIS A 44 11.37 14.52 -14.99
N ASP A 45 10.05 14.34 -14.99
CA ASP A 45 9.26 14.54 -16.20
C ASP A 45 9.34 16.00 -16.68
N PRO A 46 9.54 16.28 -17.99
CA PRO A 46 9.60 17.65 -18.50
C PRO A 46 8.29 18.43 -18.30
N ASP A 47 7.14 17.76 -18.27
CA ASP A 47 5.83 18.39 -18.11
C ASP A 47 5.50 18.66 -16.62
N PRO A 48 5.31 19.94 -16.20
CA PRO A 48 4.94 20.26 -14.82
C PRO A 48 3.62 19.62 -14.35
N GLN A 49 2.66 19.36 -15.24
CA GLN A 49 1.39 18.73 -14.87
C GLN A 49 1.58 17.23 -14.58
N VAL A 50 2.43 16.55 -15.34
CA VAL A 50 2.81 15.15 -15.08
C VAL A 50 3.56 15.05 -13.76
N ARG A 51 4.47 15.99 -13.48
CA ARG A 51 5.18 16.02 -12.20
C ARG A 51 4.23 16.18 -11.01
N GLU A 52 3.29 17.12 -11.09
CA GLU A 52 2.35 17.39 -9.99
C GLU A 52 1.35 16.25 -9.75
N SER A 53 0.79 15.69 -10.82
CA SER A 53 -0.11 14.54 -10.72
C SER A 53 0.61 13.29 -10.19
N SER A 54 1.83 13.02 -10.64
CA SER A 54 2.62 11.89 -10.15
C SER A 54 3.09 12.09 -8.70
N ARG A 55 3.46 13.31 -8.31
CA ARG A 55 3.74 13.67 -6.91
C ARG A 55 2.55 13.37 -6.01
N THR A 56 1.36 13.81 -6.42
CA THR A 56 0.12 13.53 -5.68
C THR A 56 -0.06 12.03 -5.50
N ARG A 57 0.03 11.27 -6.60
CA ARG A 57 -0.16 9.80 -6.58
C ARG A 57 0.81 9.07 -5.65
N VAL A 58 2.10 9.46 -5.62
CA VAL A 58 3.09 8.90 -4.67
C VAL A 58 2.75 9.24 -3.22
N MET A 59 2.35 10.48 -2.95
CA MET A 59 1.99 10.89 -1.59
C MET A 59 0.75 10.14 -1.08
N GLU A 60 -0.26 9.96 -1.94
CA GLU A 60 -1.45 9.18 -1.64
C GLU A 60 -1.14 7.70 -1.40
N TYR A 61 -0.29 7.11 -2.24
CA TYR A 61 0.19 5.74 -2.07
C TYR A 61 0.86 5.53 -0.69
N ASN A 62 1.75 6.45 -0.30
CA ASN A 62 2.47 6.37 0.98
C ASN A 62 1.53 6.57 2.17
N GLU A 63 0.59 7.50 2.08
CA GLU A 63 -0.42 7.71 3.11
C GLU A 63 -1.33 6.47 3.26
N ASP A 64 -1.70 5.83 2.16
CA ASP A 64 -2.50 4.60 2.19
C ASP A 64 -1.72 3.43 2.81
N ASP A 65 -0.40 3.32 2.59
CA ASP A 65 0.41 2.29 3.25
C ASP A 65 0.44 2.48 4.78
N VAL A 66 0.45 3.72 5.28
CA VAL A 66 0.32 4.01 6.72
C VAL A 66 -1.07 3.65 7.24
N LYS A 67 -2.13 4.03 6.52
CA LYS A 67 -3.53 3.70 6.88
C LYS A 67 -3.77 2.19 6.87
N ALA A 68 -3.26 1.48 5.87
CA ALA A 68 -3.31 0.03 5.76
C ALA A 68 -2.64 -0.63 6.97
N THR A 69 -1.46 -0.14 7.37
CA THR A 69 -0.74 -0.63 8.55
C THR A 69 -1.54 -0.40 9.83
N LEU A 70 -2.19 0.76 9.98
CA LEU A 70 -3.08 1.03 11.11
C LEU A 70 -4.30 0.10 11.12
N ALA A 71 -4.92 -0.16 9.96
CA ALA A 71 -6.04 -1.08 9.83
C ALA A 71 -5.65 -2.51 10.25
N VAL A 72 -4.50 -3.01 9.78
CA VAL A 72 -3.95 -4.31 10.19
C VAL A 72 -3.72 -4.36 11.70
N ARG A 73 -3.15 -3.31 12.29
CA ARG A 73 -2.94 -3.24 13.75
C ARG A 73 -4.24 -3.34 14.54
N ARG A 74 -5.28 -2.60 14.13
CA ARG A 74 -6.61 -2.65 14.77
C ARG A 74 -7.23 -4.03 14.64
N TRP A 75 -7.20 -4.59 13.44
CA TRP A 75 -7.68 -5.95 13.17
C TRP A 75 -7.01 -7.00 14.05
N LEU A 76 -5.69 -6.94 14.24
CA LEU A 76 -4.98 -7.86 15.13
C LEU A 76 -5.33 -7.67 16.62
N ALA A 77 -5.60 -6.43 17.05
CA ALA A 77 -5.91 -6.12 18.44
C ALA A 77 -7.36 -6.45 18.83
N GLU A 78 -8.28 -6.37 17.87
CA GLU A 78 -9.72 -6.63 18.06
C GLU A 78 -10.06 -8.12 17.94
N ARG A 79 -9.10 -8.96 17.50
CA ARG A 79 -9.26 -10.41 17.52
C ARG A 79 -9.15 -10.93 18.96
N PRO A 80 -10.17 -11.60 19.50
CA PRO A 80 -10.03 -12.31 20.77
C PRO A 80 -8.88 -13.31 20.66
N SER A 81 -8.04 -13.38 21.69
CA SER A 81 -7.15 -14.52 21.88
C SER A 81 -8.02 -15.77 22.05
N GLU A 82 -7.91 -16.72 21.12
CA GLU A 82 -8.39 -18.10 21.30
C GLU A 82 -7.72 -18.77 22.50
#